data_AF-E0D4A0-F1
#
_entry.id   AF-E0D4A0-F1
#
_cell.length_a   1.000
_cell.length_b   1.000
_cell.length_c   1.000
_cell.angle_alpha   90.00
_cell.angle_beta   90.00
_cell.angle_gamma   90.00
#
_symmetry.space_group_name_H-M   'P 1'
#
loop_
_entity.id
_entity.type
_entity.pdbx_description
1 polymer ?
#
loop_
_entity_poly.entity_id
_entity_poly.type
_entity_poly.pdbx_seq_one_letter_code
_entity_poly.pdbx_strand_id
1 'polypeptide(L)'
;EFKAQDLWFTIPKIFGFCTFFIAGVAVTHRHPFDQPEAEQELADGYHIEYAGMKWGMFFVGEYIGIVLISALLVTFFSGAWHGPFGILPQIPFIWFALKTAFFIMMFILLRASIPRPRYDQVMDFSWKFCLPLTLVNMLVTAAIVLLNTPAVAAQYGERIMKYIFDIVHGFYTQLRSLVMIFGHAFRKRDTLQYPEEPVYLPPRYRGRIVLTRDPDGEERCVYETVCAVACPVGCISLQKAETEDGRWYPDFFRINFSRCI
;
A
#
# COMPACT_ATOMS: atom_id res chain seq x y z
N GLU A 1 -31.76 8.33 -0.45
CA GLU A 1 -32.61 9.25 0.31
C GLU A 1 -32.23 9.36 1.79
N PHE A 2 -31.96 8.25 2.52
CA PHE A 2 -31.42 8.29 3.90
C PHE A 2 -30.17 9.18 4.11
N LYS A 3 -29.27 9.30 3.11
CA LYS A 3 -28.07 10.16 3.17
C LYS A 3 -28.35 11.68 3.22
N ALA A 4 -29.55 12.10 2.86
CA ALA A 4 -29.92 13.51 2.73
C ALA A 4 -30.71 14.04 3.95
N GLN A 5 -31.30 13.16 4.76
CA GLN A 5 -32.19 13.53 5.87
C GLN A 5 -31.52 13.38 7.25
N ASP A 6 -30.53 12.50 7.39
CA ASP A 6 -29.75 12.34 8.63
C ASP A 6 -28.25 12.47 8.35
N LEU A 7 -27.50 12.95 9.34
CA LEU A 7 -26.08 13.29 9.32
C LEU A 7 -25.20 12.42 8.39
N TRP A 8 -24.17 13.03 7.78
CA TRP A 8 -23.17 12.29 7.00
C TRP A 8 -22.65 11.05 7.74
N PHE A 9 -22.58 9.92 7.03
CA PHE A 9 -22.19 8.62 7.60
C PHE A 9 -20.82 8.61 8.29
N THR A 10 -19.98 9.62 8.05
CA THR A 10 -18.75 9.86 8.82
C THR A 10 -19.00 9.88 10.33
N ILE A 11 -20.14 10.45 10.78
CA ILE A 11 -20.44 10.64 12.19
C ILE A 11 -20.95 9.34 12.86
N PRO A 12 -21.96 8.62 12.35
CA PRO A 12 -22.41 7.37 12.95
C PRO A 12 -21.45 6.19 12.72
N LYS A 13 -20.62 6.20 11.68
CA LYS A 13 -19.67 5.11 11.36
C LYS A 13 -18.20 5.53 11.43
N ILE A 14 -17.84 6.33 12.45
CA ILE A 14 -16.48 6.86 12.59
C ILE A 14 -15.40 5.76 12.63
N PHE A 15 -15.66 4.64 13.31
CA PHE A 15 -14.73 3.51 13.35
C PHE A 15 -14.54 2.87 11.97
N GLY A 16 -15.60 2.78 11.17
CA GLY A 16 -15.54 2.24 9.82
C GLY A 16 -14.80 3.17 8.86
N PHE A 17 -14.97 4.48 9.04
CA PHE A 17 -14.22 5.50 8.31
C PHE A 17 -12.73 5.41 8.60
N CYS A 18 -12.32 5.38 9.86
CA CYS A 18 -10.91 5.28 10.25
C CYS A 18 -10.25 4.01 9.69
N THR A 19 -10.91 2.85 9.80
CA THR A 19 -10.36 1.60 9.28
C THR A 19 -10.25 1.59 7.76
N PHE A 20 -11.26 2.14 7.06
CA PHE A 20 -11.24 2.23 5.61
C PHE A 20 -10.19 3.22 5.12
N PHE A 21 -10.01 4.33 5.83
CA PHE A 21 -8.97 5.31 5.53
C PHE A 21 -7.57 4.71 5.68
N ILE A 22 -7.28 4.05 6.81
CA ILE A 22 -5.98 3.40 7.05
C ILE A 22 -5.72 2.30 6.00
N ALA A 23 -6.73 1.47 5.69
CA ALA A 23 -6.62 0.47 4.64
C ALA A 23 -6.39 1.11 3.25
N GLY A 24 -7.03 2.24 2.98
CA GLY A 24 -6.83 3.02 1.77
C GLY A 24 -5.38 3.50 1.61
N VAL A 25 -4.76 4.02 2.67
CA VAL A 25 -3.33 4.39 2.68
C VAL A 25 -2.45 3.17 2.40
N ALA A 26 -2.77 2.01 3.00
CA ALA A 26 -1.99 0.79 2.79
C ALA A 26 -2.07 0.26 1.35
N VAL A 27 -3.25 0.32 0.71
CA VAL A 27 -3.45 -0.14 -0.68
C VAL A 27 -2.77 0.78 -1.70
N THR A 28 -2.61 2.06 -1.39
CA THR A 28 -1.93 2.99 -2.32
C THR A 28 -0.41 2.81 -2.39
N HIS A 29 0.16 1.86 -1.63
CA HIS A 29 1.59 1.54 -1.63
C HIS A 29 2.50 2.78 -1.52
N ARG A 30 2.06 3.81 -0.78
CA ARG A 30 2.77 5.08 -0.66
C ARG A 30 3.20 5.32 0.76
N HIS A 31 4.26 6.11 0.92
CA HIS A 31 4.77 6.55 2.21
C HIS A 31 3.60 7.04 3.09
N PRO A 32 3.33 6.43 4.27
CA PRO A 32 4.19 5.60 5.12
C PRO A 32 4.29 4.10 4.81
N PHE A 33 3.40 3.51 4.00
CA PHE A 33 3.34 2.06 3.71
C PHE A 33 3.98 1.70 2.35
N ASP A 34 5.18 2.25 2.10
CA ASP A 34 5.91 2.16 0.82
C ASP A 34 6.93 0.99 0.77
N GLN A 35 6.57 -0.16 1.35
CA GLN A 35 7.51 -1.28 1.51
C GLN A 35 7.97 -1.97 0.22
N PRO A 36 7.17 -2.09 -0.87
CA PRO A 36 7.63 -2.77 -2.07
C PRO A 36 8.54 -1.90 -2.97
N GLU A 37 8.47 -0.57 -2.87
CA GLU A 37 9.26 0.38 -3.69
C GLU A 37 10.42 1.02 -2.91
N ALA A 38 10.63 0.68 -1.63
CA ALA A 38 11.54 1.40 -0.73
C ALA A 38 12.93 1.74 -1.33
N GLU A 39 13.09 2.94 -1.89
CA GLU A 39 14.32 3.40 -2.57
C GLU A 39 15.56 3.32 -1.67
N GLN A 40 15.35 3.54 -0.36
CA GLN A 40 16.42 3.58 0.65
C GLN A 40 16.77 2.20 1.23
N GLU A 41 15.89 1.20 1.11
CA GLU A 41 16.09 -0.12 1.74
C GLU A 41 16.17 -1.27 0.74
N LEU A 42 15.45 -1.18 -0.39
CA LEU A 42 15.29 -2.23 -1.40
C LEU A 42 15.59 -1.75 -2.83
N ALA A 43 16.36 -0.67 -2.99
CA ALA A 43 16.78 -0.14 -4.29
C ALA A 43 15.63 0.02 -5.28
N ASP A 44 14.54 0.69 -4.88
CA ASP A 44 13.39 1.04 -5.75
C ASP A 44 12.50 -0.14 -6.19
N GLY A 45 12.72 -1.34 -5.62
CA GLY A 45 11.80 -2.46 -5.73
C GLY A 45 11.66 -3.03 -7.14
N TYR A 46 10.44 -3.11 -7.67
CA TYR A 46 10.20 -3.56 -9.05
C TYR A 46 10.58 -2.50 -10.10
N HIS A 47 10.78 -1.24 -9.72
CA HIS A 47 11.09 -0.18 -10.68
C HIS A 47 12.45 -0.35 -11.36
N ILE A 48 13.42 -1.05 -10.73
CA ILE A 48 14.74 -1.28 -11.33
C ILE A 48 14.73 -2.20 -12.56
N GLU A 49 13.69 -3.02 -12.70
CA GLU A 49 13.56 -3.94 -13.82
C GLU A 49 12.94 -3.27 -15.06
N TYR A 50 12.30 -2.11 -14.89
CA TYR A 50 11.56 -1.43 -15.94
C TYR A 50 12.16 -0.07 -16.27
N ALA A 51 12.28 0.23 -17.57
CA ALA A 51 12.79 1.51 -18.06
C ALA A 51 11.81 2.22 -19.00
N GLY A 52 11.95 3.54 -19.14
CA GLY A 52 11.21 4.37 -20.09
C GLY A 52 9.69 4.41 -19.83
N MET A 53 8.89 4.14 -20.86
CA MET A 53 7.42 4.24 -20.75
C MET A 53 6.81 3.18 -19.82
N LYS A 54 7.44 2.00 -19.72
CA LYS A 54 6.95 0.93 -18.83
C LYS A 54 7.07 1.34 -17.36
N TRP A 55 8.17 1.98 -17.00
CA TRP A 55 8.37 2.59 -15.68
C TRP A 55 7.30 3.66 -15.40
N GLY A 56 7.02 4.54 -16.37
CA GLY A 56 5.99 5.58 -16.22
C GLY A 56 4.57 5.03 -15.99
N MET A 57 4.22 3.87 -16.56
CA MET A 57 2.90 3.25 -16.36
C MET A 57 2.66 2.79 -14.92
N PHE A 58 3.70 2.39 -14.18
CA PHE A 58 3.56 2.04 -12.76
C PHE A 58 3.17 3.26 -11.92
N PHE A 59 3.84 4.40 -12.09
CA PHE A 59 3.47 5.65 -11.43
C PHE A 59 2.04 6.07 -11.75
N VAL A 60 1.65 6.02 -13.04
CA VAL A 60 0.28 6.36 -13.43
C VAL A 60 -0.74 5.43 -12.74
N GLY A 61 -0.46 4.13 -12.65
CA GLY A 61 -1.30 3.17 -11.94
C GLY A 61 -1.45 3.49 -10.45
N GLU A 62 -0.36 3.81 -9.77
CA GLU A 62 -0.39 4.21 -8.34
C GLU A 62 -1.19 5.49 -8.11
N TYR A 63 -0.99 6.52 -8.95
CA TYR A 63 -1.74 7.77 -8.84
C TYR A 63 -3.24 7.57 -9.12
N ILE A 64 -3.60 6.70 -10.06
CA ILE A 64 -4.99 6.29 -10.27
C ILE A 64 -5.54 5.63 -9.00
N GLY A 65 -4.74 4.81 -8.32
CA GLY A 65 -5.09 4.21 -7.03
C GLY A 65 -5.45 5.26 -5.96
N ILE A 66 -4.63 6.32 -5.82
CA ILE A 66 -4.89 7.41 -4.86
C ILE A 66 -6.20 8.14 -5.19
N VAL A 67 -6.42 8.44 -6.47
CA VAL A 67 -7.66 9.10 -6.94
C VAL A 67 -8.88 8.22 -6.68
N LEU A 68 -8.77 6.91 -6.96
CA LEU A 68 -9.86 5.94 -6.77
C LEU A 68 -10.23 5.79 -5.29
N ILE A 69 -9.25 5.58 -4.41
CA ILE A 69 -9.49 5.47 -2.96
C ILE A 69 -10.09 6.77 -2.40
N SER A 70 -9.57 7.93 -2.83
CA SER A 70 -10.11 9.24 -2.44
C SER A 70 -11.56 9.41 -2.90
N ALA A 71 -11.89 9.01 -4.13
CA ALA A 71 -13.25 9.02 -4.63
C ALA A 71 -14.17 8.10 -3.80
N LEU A 72 -13.72 6.88 -3.47
CA LEU A 72 -14.47 5.94 -2.63
C LEU A 72 -14.72 6.47 -1.21
N LEU A 73 -13.75 7.15 -0.60
CA LEU A 73 -13.94 7.80 0.70
C LEU A 73 -15.09 8.84 0.66
N VAL A 74 -15.13 9.64 -0.41
CA VAL A 74 -16.18 10.65 -0.62
C VAL A 74 -17.55 10.00 -0.85
N THR A 75 -17.60 8.92 -1.65
CA THR A 75 -18.86 8.24 -1.98
C THR A 75 -19.47 7.55 -0.76
N PHE A 76 -18.64 6.89 0.05
CA PHE A 76 -19.11 6.08 1.18
C PHE A 76 -19.40 6.93 2.42
N PHE A 77 -18.52 7.86 2.78
CA PHE A 77 -18.59 8.55 4.07
C PHE A 77 -19.05 10.01 3.96
N SER A 78 -18.49 10.78 3.02
CA SER A 78 -18.71 12.24 2.93
C SER A 78 -19.92 12.65 2.10
N GLY A 79 -20.96 11.82 2.04
CA GLY A 79 -22.25 12.20 1.45
C GLY A 79 -22.23 12.40 -0.06
N ALA A 80 -21.22 11.85 -0.76
CA ALA A 80 -21.19 11.83 -2.22
C ALA A 80 -21.36 13.26 -2.79
N TRP A 81 -22.41 13.48 -3.59
CA TRP A 81 -22.58 14.69 -4.41
C TRP A 81 -23.34 15.79 -3.65
N HIS A 82 -23.86 15.49 -2.46
CA HIS A 82 -24.60 16.44 -1.65
C HIS A 82 -23.65 17.43 -0.98
N GLY A 83 -23.90 18.72 -1.19
CA GLY A 83 -23.18 19.79 -0.49
C GLY A 83 -23.42 19.72 1.03
N PRO A 84 -22.44 20.12 1.86
CA PRO A 84 -22.66 20.27 3.30
C PRO A 84 -23.82 21.23 3.56
N PHE A 85 -24.75 20.84 4.44
CA PHE A 85 -25.79 21.70 5.01
C PHE A 85 -26.71 22.43 4.01
N GLY A 86 -26.92 21.87 2.81
CA GLY A 86 -27.85 22.45 1.82
C GLY A 86 -27.33 23.68 1.08
N ILE A 87 -26.04 23.98 1.18
CA ILE A 87 -25.41 25.10 0.48
C ILE A 87 -25.24 24.73 -1.02
N LEU A 88 -25.90 25.49 -1.91
CA LEU A 88 -25.81 25.39 -3.38
C LEU A 88 -25.95 23.95 -3.93
N PRO A 89 -27.15 23.34 -3.89
CA PRO A 89 -27.41 22.01 -4.45
C PRO A 89 -27.34 21.97 -5.99
N GLN A 90 -27.24 23.13 -6.65
CA GLN A 90 -27.23 23.32 -8.10
C GLN A 90 -25.96 22.76 -8.77
N ILE A 91 -24.88 22.52 -8.01
CA ILE A 91 -23.57 22.13 -8.57
C ILE A 91 -23.00 20.86 -7.90
N PRO A 92 -23.63 19.68 -8.14
CA PRO A 92 -23.24 18.43 -7.50
C PRO A 92 -21.83 17.95 -7.85
N PHE A 93 -21.38 18.19 -9.09
CA PHE A 93 -20.07 17.74 -9.57
C PHE A 93 -18.90 18.46 -8.89
N ILE A 94 -19.01 19.79 -8.71
CA ILE A 94 -17.93 20.58 -8.08
C ILE A 94 -17.74 20.15 -6.64
N TRP A 95 -18.81 19.87 -5.90
CA TRP A 95 -18.71 19.37 -4.52
C TRP A 95 -18.02 18.00 -4.45
N PHE A 96 -18.32 17.10 -5.37
CA PHE A 96 -17.64 15.82 -5.43
C PHE A 96 -16.15 15.99 -5.73
N ALA A 97 -15.81 16.81 -6.73
CA ALA A 97 -14.42 17.08 -7.11
C ALA A 97 -13.64 17.75 -5.97
N LEU A 98 -14.24 18.73 -5.28
CA LEU A 98 -13.60 19.44 -4.16
C LEU A 98 -13.35 18.52 -2.97
N LYS A 99 -14.33 17.69 -2.59
CA LYS A 99 -14.15 16.70 -1.52
C LYS A 99 -13.09 15.66 -1.89
N THR A 100 -13.06 15.23 -3.14
CA THR A 100 -12.05 14.27 -3.63
C THR A 100 -10.67 14.92 -3.59
N ALA A 101 -10.54 16.16 -4.04
CA ALA A 101 -9.31 16.94 -3.95
C ALA A 101 -8.84 17.15 -2.51
N PHE A 102 -9.76 17.34 -1.57
CA PHE A 102 -9.45 17.40 -0.14
C PHE A 102 -8.81 16.10 0.37
N PHE A 103 -9.36 14.94 0.02
CA PHE A 103 -8.76 13.66 0.41
C PHE A 103 -7.42 13.41 -0.28
N ILE A 104 -7.29 13.74 -1.57
CA ILE A 104 -6.00 13.67 -2.29
C ILE A 104 -4.95 14.54 -1.58
N MET A 105 -5.31 15.78 -1.24
CA MET A 105 -4.43 16.68 -0.49
C MET A 105 -4.04 16.06 0.86
N MET A 106 -4.98 15.43 1.55
CA MET A 106 -4.69 14.74 2.81
C MET A 106 -3.72 13.56 2.62
N PHE A 107 -3.84 12.75 1.57
CA PHE A 107 -2.87 11.70 1.24
C PHE A 107 -1.47 12.27 0.97
N ILE A 108 -1.39 13.39 0.24
CA ILE A 108 -0.12 14.08 -0.04
C ILE A 108 0.52 14.61 1.27
N LEU A 109 -0.29 15.19 2.16
CA LEU A 109 0.18 15.67 3.46
C LEU A 109 0.63 14.53 4.38
N LEU A 110 -0.06 13.39 4.37
CA LEU A 110 0.33 12.21 5.14
C LEU A 110 1.69 11.67 4.71
N ARG A 111 1.97 11.66 3.40
CA ARG A 111 3.30 11.32 2.86
C ARG A 111 4.39 12.21 3.46
N ALA A 112 4.12 13.51 3.61
CA ALA A 112 5.09 14.45 4.17
C ALA A 112 5.21 14.38 5.69
N SER A 113 4.17 13.94 6.40
CA SER A 113 4.05 14.11 7.86
C SER A 113 4.43 12.88 8.68
N ILE A 114 4.35 11.67 8.12
CA ILE A 114 4.48 10.42 8.89
C ILE A 114 5.78 9.68 8.54
N PRO A 115 6.62 9.30 9.54
CA PRO A 115 7.79 8.46 9.32
C PRO A 115 7.39 7.03 8.94
N ARG A 116 8.22 6.32 8.17
CA ARG A 116 7.92 4.94 7.72
C ARG A 116 7.90 3.95 8.90
N PRO A 117 6.75 3.30 9.20
CA PRO A 117 6.70 2.18 10.11
C PRO A 117 7.20 0.89 9.44
N ARG A 118 7.85 0.03 10.22
CA ARG A 118 8.35 -1.27 9.77
C ARG A 118 7.18 -2.20 9.39
N TYR A 119 7.33 -3.02 8.34
CA TYR A 119 6.28 -3.93 7.85
C TYR A 119 5.65 -4.77 8.96
N ASP A 120 6.47 -5.35 9.83
CA ASP A 120 6.02 -6.18 10.94
C ASP A 120 5.05 -5.44 11.88
N GLN A 121 5.29 -4.15 12.13
CA GLN A 121 4.45 -3.31 13.00
C GLN A 121 3.10 -2.99 12.35
N VAL A 122 3.10 -2.78 11.03
CA VAL A 122 1.89 -2.50 10.25
C VAL A 122 1.02 -3.75 10.15
N MET A 123 1.64 -4.90 9.92
CA MET A 123 0.96 -6.18 9.88
C MET A 123 0.35 -6.50 11.25
N ASP A 124 1.12 -6.35 12.32
CA ASP A 124 0.63 -6.54 13.68
C ASP A 124 -0.54 -5.62 14.02
N PHE A 125 -0.47 -4.34 13.66
CA PHE A 125 -1.57 -3.40 13.88
C PHE A 125 -2.82 -3.78 13.08
N SER A 126 -2.65 -4.21 11.83
CA SER A 126 -3.76 -4.59 10.96
C SER A 126 -4.51 -5.82 11.49
N TRP A 127 -3.77 -6.85 11.94
CA TRP A 127 -4.35 -8.08 12.48
C TRP A 127 -4.88 -7.94 13.90
N LYS A 128 -4.17 -7.23 14.78
CA LYS A 128 -4.56 -7.12 16.20
C LYS A 128 -5.62 -6.04 16.44
N PHE A 129 -5.67 -5.00 15.60
CA PHE A 129 -6.55 -3.85 15.82
C PHE A 129 -7.58 -3.65 14.70
N CYS A 130 -7.14 -3.44 13.46
CA CYS A 130 -8.05 -3.07 12.36
C CYS A 130 -9.06 -4.17 12.03
N LEU A 131 -8.63 -5.43 11.94
CA LEU A 131 -9.50 -6.56 11.58
C LEU A 131 -10.56 -6.82 12.66
N PRO A 132 -10.23 -6.96 13.96
CA PRO A 132 -11.25 -7.11 15.00
C PRO A 132 -12.20 -5.91 15.07
N LEU A 133 -11.68 -4.68 14.91
CA LEU A 133 -12.50 -3.46 14.96
C LEU A 133 -13.51 -3.40 13.82
N THR A 134 -13.11 -3.73 12.59
CA THR A 134 -14.03 -3.78 11.44
C THR A 134 -15.09 -4.86 11.60
N LEU A 135 -14.71 -6.03 12.10
CA LEU A 135 -15.64 -7.13 12.34
C LEU A 135 -16.68 -6.77 13.40
N VAL A 136 -16.26 -6.21 14.53
CA VAL A 136 -17.17 -5.75 15.59
C VAL A 136 -18.10 -4.66 15.09
N ASN A 137 -17.58 -3.67 14.34
CA ASN A 137 -18.42 -2.61 13.77
C ASN A 137 -19.45 -3.17 12.77
N MET A 138 -19.06 -4.16 11.95
CA MET A 138 -19.98 -4.86 11.06
C MET A 138 -21.09 -5.58 11.84
N LEU A 139 -20.74 -6.33 12.89
CA LEU A 139 -21.70 -7.06 13.71
C LEU A 139 -22.66 -6.13 14.48
N VAL A 140 -22.14 -5.05 15.07
CA VAL A 140 -22.95 -4.05 15.79
C VAL A 140 -23.91 -3.35 14.83
N THR A 141 -23.43 -2.92 13.67
CA THR A 141 -24.33 -2.29 12.68
C THR A 141 -25.37 -3.25 12.14
N ALA A 142 -25.03 -4.54 11.95
CA ALA A 142 -26.01 -5.56 11.59
C ALA A 142 -27.06 -5.77 12.69
N ALA A 143 -26.65 -5.82 13.96
CA ALA A 143 -27.55 -5.97 15.10
C ALA A 143 -28.49 -4.77 15.27
N ILE A 144 -27.98 -3.54 15.15
CA ILE A 144 -28.78 -2.31 15.24
C ILE A 144 -29.83 -2.26 14.12
N VAL A 145 -29.45 -2.64 12.89
CA VAL A 145 -30.41 -2.69 11.77
C VAL A 145 -31.50 -3.73 12.07
N LEU A 146 -31.14 -4.90 12.59
CA LEU A 146 -32.08 -5.97 12.95
C LEU A 146 -33.07 -5.52 14.05
N LEU A 147 -32.62 -4.76 15.04
CA LEU A 147 -33.47 -4.25 16.14
C LEU A 147 -34.36 -3.07 15.71
N ASN A 148 -33.86 -2.19 14.83
CA ASN A 148 -34.59 -0.98 14.40
C ASN A 148 -35.57 -1.21 13.25
N THR A 149 -35.61 -2.40 12.64
CA THR A 149 -36.60 -2.75 11.61
C THR A 149 -37.60 -3.82 12.10
N PRO A 150 -38.53 -3.49 13.02
CA PRO A 150 -39.62 -4.40 13.38
C PRO A 150 -40.56 -4.70 12.19
N ALA A 151 -40.52 -3.88 11.12
CA ALA A 151 -41.28 -4.09 9.90
C ALA A 151 -40.76 -5.25 9.03
N VAL A 152 -39.46 -5.59 9.11
CA VAL A 152 -38.94 -6.74 8.35
C VAL A 152 -39.31 -8.03 9.09
N ALA A 153 -39.29 -8.03 10.43
CA ALA A 153 -39.70 -9.16 11.29
C ALA A 153 -41.12 -9.70 10.99
N ALA A 154 -42.08 -8.83 10.65
CA ALA A 154 -43.47 -9.22 10.34
C ALA A 154 -43.67 -9.74 8.89
N GLN A 155 -42.71 -9.53 7.98
CA GLN A 155 -42.80 -9.93 6.56
C GLN A 155 -42.01 -11.23 6.23
N TYR A 156 -41.48 -11.92 7.25
CA TYR A 156 -40.59 -13.09 7.07
C TYR A 156 -41.30 -14.42 6.76
N GLY A 157 -42.62 -14.54 6.92
CA GLY A 157 -43.32 -15.82 6.76
C GLY A 157 -43.17 -16.47 5.37
N GLU A 158 -43.11 -15.68 4.30
CA GLU A 158 -43.08 -16.19 2.91
C GLU A 158 -41.70 -16.11 2.22
N ARG A 159 -40.75 -15.34 2.78
CA ARG A 159 -39.45 -15.04 2.10
C ARG A 159 -38.26 -15.84 2.62
N ILE A 160 -38.42 -16.63 3.69
CA ILE A 160 -37.34 -17.46 4.27
C ILE A 160 -36.72 -18.38 3.21
N MET A 161 -37.53 -19.00 2.34
CA MET A 161 -37.00 -19.91 1.32
C MET A 161 -36.16 -19.19 0.27
N LYS A 162 -36.49 -17.93 -0.04
CA LYS A 162 -35.71 -17.10 -0.96
C LYS A 162 -34.39 -16.66 -0.32
N TYR A 163 -34.39 -16.31 0.97
CA TYR A 163 -33.16 -16.00 1.70
C TYR A 163 -32.23 -17.20 1.84
N ILE A 164 -32.77 -18.40 2.10
CA ILE A 164 -31.97 -19.64 2.11
C ILE A 164 -31.37 -19.89 0.72
N PHE A 165 -32.15 -19.72 -0.34
CA PHE A 165 -31.66 -19.88 -1.70
C PHE A 165 -30.56 -18.86 -2.05
N ASP A 166 -30.73 -17.59 -1.66
CA ASP A 166 -29.74 -16.53 -1.87
C ASP A 166 -28.46 -16.77 -1.05
N ILE A 167 -28.57 -17.29 0.18
CA ILE A 167 -27.43 -17.68 1.01
C ILE A 167 -26.71 -18.88 0.42
N VAL A 168 -27.43 -19.92 -0.02
CA VAL A 168 -26.85 -21.12 -0.64
C VAL A 168 -26.18 -20.76 -1.97
N HIS A 169 -26.81 -19.90 -2.77
CA HIS A 169 -26.23 -19.41 -4.02
C HIS A 169 -24.98 -18.55 -3.75
N GLY A 170 -25.02 -17.67 -2.74
CA GLY A 170 -23.85 -16.92 -2.29
C GLY A 170 -22.72 -17.82 -1.78
N PHE A 171 -23.03 -18.86 -1.02
CA PHE A 171 -22.02 -19.82 -0.56
C PHE A 171 -21.40 -20.60 -1.72
N TYR A 172 -22.23 -20.99 -2.70
CA TYR A 172 -21.79 -21.66 -3.92
C TYR A 172 -20.88 -20.76 -4.78
N THR A 173 -21.20 -19.47 -4.93
CA THR A 173 -20.35 -18.53 -5.68
C THR A 173 -18.99 -18.32 -5.01
N GLN A 174 -18.95 -18.27 -3.68
CA GLN A 174 -17.72 -18.11 -2.92
C GLN A 174 -16.86 -19.38 -3.00
N LEU A 175 -17.46 -20.56 -2.85
CA LEU A 175 -16.78 -21.84 -3.02
C LEU A 175 -16.27 -22.03 -4.46
N ARG A 176 -17.07 -21.70 -5.48
CA ARG A 176 -16.64 -21.76 -6.88
C ARG A 176 -15.43 -20.85 -7.14
N SER A 177 -15.44 -19.66 -6.56
CA SER A 177 -14.33 -18.70 -6.69
C SER A 177 -13.07 -19.23 -6.03
N LEU A 178 -13.18 -19.78 -4.82
CA LEU A 178 -12.08 -20.44 -4.13
C LEU A 178 -11.54 -21.63 -4.93
N VAL A 179 -12.41 -22.48 -5.48
CA VAL A 179 -12.01 -23.62 -6.32
C VAL A 179 -11.30 -23.14 -7.60
N MET A 180 -11.77 -22.06 -8.24
CA MET A 180 -11.09 -21.48 -9.40
C MET A 180 -9.69 -20.96 -9.03
N ILE A 181 -9.55 -20.27 -7.90
CA ILE A 181 -8.26 -19.76 -7.41
C ILE A 181 -7.31 -20.93 -7.08
N PHE A 182 -7.78 -21.94 -6.34
CA PHE A 182 -6.98 -23.12 -6.00
C PHE A 182 -6.64 -23.96 -7.24
N GLY A 183 -7.51 -24.00 -8.25
CA GLY A 183 -7.23 -24.64 -9.53
C GLY A 183 -6.10 -23.96 -10.31
N HIS A 184 -5.89 -22.65 -10.09
CA HIS A 184 -4.76 -21.92 -10.64
C HIS A 184 -3.50 -21.96 -9.77
N ALA A 185 -3.60 -22.33 -8.48
CA ALA A 185 -2.46 -22.41 -7.57
C ALA A 185 -1.42 -23.47 -8.00
N PHE A 186 -1.85 -24.53 -8.69
CA PHE A 186 -1.00 -25.60 -9.20
C PHE A 186 -0.68 -25.47 -10.70
N ARG A 187 -1.16 -24.41 -11.35
CA ARG A 187 -0.79 -24.14 -12.74
C ARG A 187 0.64 -23.61 -12.74
N LYS A 188 1.47 -24.09 -13.67
CA LYS A 188 2.87 -23.64 -13.80
C LYS A 188 2.86 -22.11 -14.00
N ARG A 189 3.62 -21.38 -13.17
CA ARG A 189 3.71 -19.91 -13.23
C ARG A 189 4.46 -19.50 -14.50
N ASP A 190 3.95 -18.51 -15.23
CA ASP A 190 4.57 -17.98 -16.46
C ASP A 190 5.78 -17.07 -16.21
N THR A 191 6.06 -16.73 -14.94
CA THR A 191 7.29 -16.03 -14.57
C THR A 191 8.45 -17.02 -14.62
N LEU A 192 9.34 -16.90 -15.60
CA LEU A 192 10.69 -17.48 -15.50
C LEU A 192 11.36 -16.83 -14.30
N GLN A 193 11.27 -17.48 -13.14
CA GLN A 193 11.90 -17.03 -11.91
C GLN A 193 13.25 -17.71 -11.75
N TYR A 194 14.24 -16.88 -11.47
CA TYR A 194 15.45 -17.21 -10.73
C TYR A 194 15.08 -18.25 -9.63
N PRO A 195 15.70 -19.45 -9.57
CA PRO A 195 17.10 -19.73 -9.89
C PRO A 195 17.35 -20.54 -11.19
N GLU A 196 16.30 -20.90 -11.93
CA GLU A 196 16.40 -21.87 -13.04
C GLU A 196 16.95 -21.24 -14.34
N GLU A 197 16.62 -19.98 -14.60
CA GLU A 197 17.12 -19.22 -15.75
C GLU A 197 17.68 -17.86 -15.27
N PRO A 198 19.02 -17.68 -15.24
CA PRO A 198 19.61 -16.41 -14.83
C PRO A 198 19.34 -15.34 -15.89
N VAL A 199 18.87 -14.17 -15.46
CA VAL A 199 18.65 -13.02 -16.33
C VAL A 199 19.98 -12.54 -16.94
N TYR A 200 19.97 -12.15 -18.21
CA TYR A 200 21.12 -11.46 -18.81
C TYR A 200 21.33 -10.11 -18.13
N LEU A 201 22.42 -10.01 -17.38
CA LEU A 201 22.81 -8.78 -16.71
C LEU A 201 23.52 -7.87 -17.73
N PRO A 202 23.09 -6.61 -17.94
CA PRO A 202 23.78 -5.71 -18.84
C PRO A 202 25.24 -5.50 -18.38
N PRO A 203 26.19 -5.14 -19.26
CA PRO A 203 27.60 -4.94 -18.91
C PRO A 203 27.86 -3.88 -17.82
N ARG A 204 26.87 -3.03 -17.53
CA ARG A 204 26.91 -2.00 -16.48
C ARG A 204 26.23 -2.44 -15.17
N TYR A 205 25.73 -3.66 -15.10
CA TYR A 205 25.05 -4.18 -13.91
C TYR A 205 26.04 -4.30 -12.75
N ARG A 206 25.74 -3.60 -11.66
CA ARG A 206 26.51 -3.65 -10.41
C ARG A 206 25.82 -4.59 -9.44
N GLY A 207 25.99 -5.90 -9.67
CA GLY A 207 25.28 -6.95 -8.92
C GLY A 207 25.90 -7.34 -7.58
N ARG A 208 27.11 -6.86 -7.30
CA ARG A 208 27.78 -7.11 -6.02
C ARG A 208 28.32 -5.79 -5.51
N ILE A 209 28.03 -5.48 -4.25
CA ILE A 209 28.65 -4.37 -3.55
C ILE A 209 30.14 -4.71 -3.46
N VAL A 210 30.95 -4.02 -4.27
CA VAL A 210 32.40 -4.15 -4.30
C VAL A 210 33.02 -2.76 -4.40
N LEU A 211 34.19 -2.58 -3.80
CA LEU A 211 34.98 -1.39 -4.01
C LEU A 211 35.54 -1.43 -5.43
N THR A 212 35.02 -0.57 -6.31
CA THR A 212 35.53 -0.46 -7.68
C THR A 212 36.95 0.11 -7.68
N ARG A 213 37.81 -0.42 -8.55
CA ARG A 213 39.15 0.09 -8.83
C ARG A 213 39.18 0.80 -10.17
N ASP A 214 39.99 1.84 -10.30
CA ASP A 214 40.29 2.47 -11.57
C ASP A 214 41.11 1.50 -12.46
N PRO A 215 41.18 1.75 -13.79
CA PRO A 215 42.02 0.96 -14.70
C PRO A 215 43.50 0.92 -14.28
N ASP A 216 43.96 1.95 -13.57
CA ASP A 216 45.31 2.07 -13.04
C ASP A 216 45.54 1.28 -11.73
N GLY A 217 44.50 0.60 -11.21
CA GLY A 217 44.56 -0.23 -10.01
C GLY A 217 44.22 0.48 -8.70
N GLU A 218 44.12 1.81 -8.72
CA GLU A 218 43.78 2.64 -7.56
C GLU A 218 42.32 2.47 -7.12
N GLU A 219 42.06 2.55 -5.82
CA GLU A 219 40.73 2.33 -5.26
C GLU A 219 39.83 3.57 -5.44
N ARG A 220 38.61 3.37 -5.95
CA ARG A 220 37.68 4.45 -6.31
C ARG A 220 36.79 4.81 -5.12
N CYS A 221 37.38 5.37 -4.06
CA CYS A 221 36.65 5.87 -2.91
C CYS A 221 36.51 7.40 -2.99
N VAL A 222 35.28 7.92 -3.01
CA VAL A 222 34.99 9.35 -3.20
C VAL A 222 34.41 9.99 -1.93
N TYR A 223 34.10 9.19 -0.90
CA TYR A 223 33.34 9.63 0.27
C TYR A 223 34.00 9.18 1.57
N GLU A 224 33.90 10.04 2.59
CA GLU A 224 34.62 9.90 3.85
C GLU A 224 34.15 8.72 4.71
N THR A 225 32.85 8.42 4.73
CA THR A 225 32.27 7.21 5.39
C THR A 225 30.84 6.91 4.95
N VAL A 226 30.34 7.55 3.88
CA VAL A 226 28.91 7.54 3.53
C VAL A 226 28.38 6.12 3.32
N CYS A 227 29.16 5.22 2.70
CA CYS A 227 28.74 3.84 2.46
C CYS A 227 28.58 3.02 3.75
N ALA A 228 29.40 3.29 4.77
CA ALA A 228 29.30 2.63 6.08
C ALA A 228 28.10 3.16 6.89
N VAL A 229 27.84 4.47 6.81
CA VAL A 229 26.68 5.12 7.43
C VAL A 229 25.37 4.74 6.75
N ALA A 230 25.39 4.56 5.43
CA ALA A 230 24.22 4.20 4.65
C ALA A 230 23.82 2.72 4.76
N CYS A 231 24.72 1.79 5.18
CA CYS A 231 24.34 0.38 5.32
C CYS A 231 23.42 0.18 6.55
N PRO A 232 22.13 -0.20 6.38
CA PRO A 232 21.18 -0.31 7.48
C PRO A 232 21.52 -1.44 8.46
N VAL A 233 22.15 -2.51 7.96
CA VAL A 233 22.59 -3.67 8.75
C VAL A 233 24.01 -3.52 9.32
N GLY A 234 24.69 -2.39 9.09
CA GLY A 234 26.06 -2.18 9.56
C GLY A 234 27.05 -3.21 8.98
N CYS A 235 26.79 -3.62 7.75
CA CYS A 235 27.52 -4.65 7.01
C CYS A 235 28.85 -4.16 6.43
N ILE A 236 28.96 -2.85 6.17
CA ILE A 236 30.11 -2.20 5.56
C ILE A 236 30.89 -1.46 6.65
N SER A 237 32.19 -1.73 6.73
CA SER A 237 33.11 -0.99 7.60
C SER A 237 34.23 -0.40 6.75
N LEU A 238 34.46 0.92 6.89
CA LEU A 238 35.46 1.68 6.14
C LEU A 238 36.17 2.69 7.05
N GLN A 239 37.47 2.88 6.85
CA GLN A 239 38.26 3.99 7.40
C GLN A 239 38.93 4.75 6.26
N LYS A 240 38.87 6.07 6.30
CA LYS A 240 39.49 6.98 5.32
C LYS A 240 40.97 7.19 5.67
N ALA A 241 41.81 7.19 4.63
CA ALA A 241 43.16 7.72 4.63
C ALA A 241 43.37 8.65 3.42
N GLU A 242 44.46 9.40 3.43
CA GLU A 242 44.77 10.44 2.44
C GLU A 242 46.19 10.27 1.94
N THR A 243 46.36 10.31 0.62
CA THR A 243 47.67 10.23 -0.05
C THR A 243 48.36 11.60 0.03
N GLU A 244 49.68 11.64 -0.15
CA GLU A 244 50.47 12.89 -0.19
C GLU A 244 49.95 13.92 -1.21
N ASP A 245 49.28 13.46 -2.28
CA ASP A 245 48.65 14.28 -3.31
C ASP A 245 47.26 14.83 -2.93
N GLY A 246 46.78 14.59 -1.69
CA GLY A 246 45.44 14.98 -1.23
C GLY A 246 44.29 14.13 -1.80
N ARG A 247 44.62 13.01 -2.46
CA ARG A 247 43.62 12.04 -2.94
C ARG A 247 43.19 11.12 -1.79
N TRP A 248 41.88 10.95 -1.60
CA TRP A 248 41.35 10.04 -0.59
C TRP A 248 41.41 8.59 -1.06
N TYR A 249 41.77 7.69 -0.13
CA TYR A 249 41.68 6.24 -0.31
C TYR A 249 41.17 5.59 0.99
N PRO A 250 40.58 4.39 0.95
CA PRO A 250 40.20 3.71 2.16
C PRO A 250 41.41 2.95 2.73
N ASP A 251 41.76 3.22 3.99
CA ASP A 251 42.78 2.46 4.73
C ASP A 251 42.34 0.99 4.92
N PHE A 252 41.05 0.81 5.20
CA PHE A 252 40.41 -0.49 5.09
C PHE A 252 38.99 -0.36 4.55
N PHE A 253 38.57 -1.37 3.79
CA PHE A 253 37.18 -1.57 3.38
C PHE A 253 36.83 -3.05 3.53
N ARG A 254 35.84 -3.35 4.38
CA ARG A 254 35.37 -4.73 4.60
C ARG A 254 33.85 -4.79 4.52
N ILE A 255 33.36 -5.84 3.89
CA ILE A 255 31.94 -6.16 3.80
C ILE A 255 31.72 -7.50 4.49
N ASN A 256 30.87 -7.51 5.51
CA ASN A 256 30.43 -8.75 6.14
C ASN A 256 29.17 -9.27 5.43
N PHE A 257 29.37 -10.15 4.43
CA PHE A 257 28.28 -10.77 3.68
C PHE A 257 27.35 -11.62 4.54
N SER A 258 27.77 -12.10 5.71
CA SER A 258 26.87 -12.87 6.60
C SER A 258 25.84 -11.99 7.32
N ARG A 259 26.04 -10.67 7.33
CA ARG A 259 25.10 -9.67 7.86
C ARG A 259 24.29 -8.98 6.77
N CYS A 260 24.69 -9.14 5.51
CA CYS A 260 24.00 -8.61 4.35
C CYS A 260 22.88 -9.60 3.99
N ILE A 261 21.70 -9.40 4.59
CA ILE A 261 20.46 -10.14 4.29
C ILE A 261 19.79 -9.53 3.06
#